data_AF-A0A7G6Y0U2-F1
#
_entry.id   AF-A0A7G6Y0U2-F1
#
_cell.length_a   1.000
_cell.length_b   1.000
_cell.length_c   1.000
_cell.angle_alpha   90.00
_cell.angle_beta   90.00
_cell.angle_gamma   90.00
#
_symmetry.space_group_name_H-M   'P 1'
#
loop_
_entity.id
_entity.type
_entity.pdbx_description
1 polymer ?
#
loop_
_entity_poly.entity_id
_entity_poly.type
_entity_poly.pdbx_seq_one_letter_code
_entity_poly.pdbx_strand_id
1 'polypeptide(L)'
;MLAALLLLAQAATPGMAPAPAAVMQPASPRTLTGRFTCAAAVYEVQVTAAPPAGTGVVLDRLTSGGRSVEAGSLAEARRMTARLADVQSLDVRCRDDGAGELSIYGTQASAGAPPRRARLRGTIRGDAISALVVAVAR
;
A
#
# COMPACT_ATOMS: atom_id res chain seq x y z
N MET A 1 -33.87 30.58 66.10
CA MET A 1 -32.56 30.10 66.60
C MET A 1 -32.31 28.73 65.99
N LEU A 2 -31.07 28.45 65.55
CA LEU A 2 -30.57 27.27 64.80
C LEU A 2 -30.95 27.22 63.30
N ALA A 3 -30.04 27.58 62.38
CA ALA A 3 -28.84 26.85 61.90
C ALA A 3 -29.23 25.78 60.85
N ALA A 4 -29.18 26.11 59.55
CA ALA A 4 -28.05 25.83 58.65
C ALA A 4 -27.66 24.36 58.60
N LEU A 5 -27.74 23.70 57.44
CA LEU A 5 -26.65 22.88 56.89
C LEU A 5 -26.95 22.32 55.49
N LEU A 6 -26.10 22.77 54.55
CA LEU A 6 -25.43 22.00 53.49
C LEU A 6 -26.27 21.39 52.33
N LEU A 7 -26.49 22.22 51.30
CA LEU A 7 -26.52 21.74 49.91
C LEU A 7 -25.12 21.25 49.51
N LEU A 8 -24.99 19.96 49.22
CA LEU A 8 -23.82 19.38 48.56
C LEU A 8 -23.88 19.69 47.07
N ALA A 9 -23.18 20.74 46.66
CA ALA A 9 -22.84 20.98 45.26
C ALA A 9 -21.81 19.92 44.83
N GLN A 10 -22.26 18.94 44.05
CA GLN A 10 -21.36 17.95 43.46
C GLN A 10 -20.65 18.61 42.26
N ALA A 11 -19.40 19.02 42.48
CA ALA A 11 -18.48 19.39 41.42
C ALA A 11 -18.10 18.12 40.65
N ALA A 12 -18.88 17.81 39.61
CA ALA A 12 -18.48 16.83 38.61
C ALA A 12 -17.33 17.44 37.79
N THR A 13 -16.13 16.92 38.02
CA THR A 13 -14.98 17.10 37.13
C THR A 13 -15.38 16.83 35.68
N PRO A 14 -14.88 17.58 34.69
CA PRO A 14 -15.09 17.25 33.29
C PRO A 14 -14.33 15.96 32.97
N GLY A 15 -14.98 14.83 33.20
CA GLY A 15 -14.52 13.52 32.81
C GLY A 15 -14.45 13.47 31.30
N MET A 16 -13.24 13.22 30.79
CA MET A 16 -12.93 12.95 29.39
C MET A 16 -14.05 12.16 28.74
N ALA A 17 -14.78 12.82 27.83
CA ALA A 17 -15.61 12.11 26.87
C ALA A 17 -14.70 11.09 26.14
N PRO A 18 -15.12 9.82 25.98
CA PRO A 18 -14.37 8.91 25.13
C PRO A 18 -14.32 9.57 23.75
N ALA A 19 -13.09 9.82 23.27
CA ALA A 19 -12.89 10.33 21.91
C ALA A 19 -13.70 9.43 20.96
N PRO A 20 -14.51 9.99 20.06
CA PRO A 20 -15.26 9.18 19.11
C PRO A 20 -14.24 8.27 18.42
N ALA A 21 -14.45 6.96 18.54
CA ALA A 21 -13.68 5.98 17.79
C ALA A 21 -13.68 6.46 16.35
N ALA A 22 -12.52 6.90 15.85
CA ALA A 22 -12.40 7.36 14.48
C ALA A 22 -12.93 6.22 13.62
N VAL A 23 -14.13 6.42 13.06
CA VAL A 23 -14.73 5.48 12.14
C VAL A 23 -13.81 5.54 10.94
N MET A 24 -12.85 4.63 10.90
CA MET A 24 -11.87 4.55 9.84
C MET A 24 -12.66 4.18 8.60
N GLN A 25 -13.11 5.19 7.86
CA GLN A 25 -13.82 4.99 6.61
C GLN A 25 -12.89 4.14 5.75
N PRO A 26 -13.34 2.97 5.27
CA PRO A 26 -12.56 2.22 4.32
C PRO A 26 -12.29 3.17 3.15
N ALA A 27 -11.02 3.34 2.80
CA ALA A 27 -10.66 4.12 1.62
C ALA A 27 -11.42 3.55 0.39
N SER A 28 -11.58 4.30 -0.68
CA SER A 28 -12.10 3.72 -1.92
C SER A 28 -10.99 2.94 -2.63
N PRO A 29 -11.32 1.91 -3.42
CA PRO A 29 -10.36 1.27 -4.31
C PRO A 29 -9.63 2.32 -5.14
N ARG A 30 -8.29 2.21 -5.19
CA ARG A 30 -7.44 3.16 -5.91
C ARG A 30 -6.56 2.42 -6.90
N THR A 31 -6.62 2.85 -8.15
CA THR A 31 -5.76 2.33 -9.21
C THR A 31 -4.65 3.35 -9.50
N LEU A 32 -3.41 2.87 -9.49
CA LEU A 32 -2.24 3.61 -9.90
C LEU A 32 -1.74 3.03 -11.21
N THR A 33 -1.50 3.91 -12.18
CA THR A 33 -0.93 3.55 -13.48
C THR A 33 0.34 4.36 -13.70
N GLY A 34 1.38 3.70 -14.17
CA GLY A 34 2.62 4.35 -14.58
C GLY A 34 3.05 3.87 -15.95
N ARG A 35 3.55 4.80 -16.75
CA ARG A 35 4.19 4.54 -18.04
C ARG A 35 5.59 5.14 -18.00
N PHE A 36 6.60 4.29 -18.13
CA PHE A 36 8.00 4.65 -17.94
C PHE A 36 8.78 4.32 -19.20
N THR A 37 9.43 5.31 -19.79
CA THR A 37 10.23 5.14 -20.99
C THR A 37 11.69 5.00 -20.62
N CYS A 38 12.27 3.85 -20.94
CA CYS A 38 13.71 3.62 -20.95
C CYS A 38 14.17 3.50 -22.41
N ALA A 39 15.45 3.83 -22.68
CA ALA A 39 16.01 3.97 -24.04
C ALA A 39 15.43 2.99 -25.09
N ALA A 40 15.40 1.69 -24.78
CA ALA A 40 14.93 0.64 -25.70
C ALA A 40 13.53 0.08 -25.41
N ALA A 41 12.86 0.48 -24.31
CA ALA A 41 11.60 -0.13 -23.89
C ALA A 41 10.69 0.85 -23.13
N VAL A 42 9.38 0.70 -23.36
CA VAL A 42 8.35 1.36 -22.54
C VAL A 42 7.76 0.34 -21.58
N TYR A 43 7.74 0.66 -20.29
CA TYR A 43 7.14 -0.15 -19.24
C TYR A 43 5.80 0.45 -18.85
N GLU A 44 4.74 -0.35 -18.86
CA GLU A 44 3.44 0.07 -18.32
C GLU A 44 3.09 -0.81 -17.13
N VAL A 45 2.75 -0.16 -16.02
CA VAL A 45 2.44 -0.80 -14.75
C VAL A 45 1.08 -0.30 -14.29
N GLN A 46 0.19 -1.20 -13.90
CA GLN A 46 -1.09 -0.86 -13.29
C GLN A 46 -1.29 -1.70 -12.04
N VAL A 47 -1.60 -1.03 -10.94
CA VAL A 47 -1.79 -1.64 -9.63
C VAL A 47 -3.06 -1.08 -9.02
N THR A 48 -3.92 -1.96 -8.50
CA THR A 48 -5.14 -1.57 -7.80
C THR A 48 -5.02 -1.98 -6.34
N ALA A 49 -5.15 -1.02 -5.44
CA ALA A 49 -5.28 -1.28 -4.01
C ALA A 49 -6.78 -1.31 -3.66
N ALA A 50 -7.25 -2.45 -3.16
CA ALA A 50 -8.60 -2.63 -2.62
C ALA A 50 -8.54 -2.56 -1.08
N PRO A 51 -8.87 -1.41 -0.48
CA PRO A 51 -8.91 -1.22 0.99
C PRO A 51 -9.97 -2.10 1.67
N PRO A 52 -9.93 -2.22 3.00
CA PRO A 52 -9.56 -3.42 3.77
C PRO A 52 -10.57 -4.58 3.74
N ALA A 53 -11.53 -4.58 2.81
CA ALA A 53 -12.65 -5.53 2.74
C ALA A 53 -12.54 -6.58 1.62
N GLY A 54 -11.32 -7.08 1.30
CA GLY A 54 -11.26 -8.47 0.84
C GLY A 54 -10.24 -8.91 -0.21
N THR A 55 -9.44 -8.04 -0.83
CA THR A 55 -8.50 -8.53 -1.89
C THR A 55 -7.07 -7.98 -1.81
N GLY A 56 -6.80 -7.01 -0.92
CA GLY A 56 -5.46 -6.43 -0.79
C GLY A 56 -5.04 -5.68 -2.05
N VAL A 57 -3.74 -5.68 -2.33
CA VAL A 57 -3.20 -5.04 -3.53
C VAL A 57 -3.05 -6.04 -4.68
N VAL A 58 -3.54 -5.66 -5.85
CA VAL A 58 -3.47 -6.46 -7.08
C VAL A 58 -2.60 -5.75 -8.13
N LEU A 59 -1.62 -6.47 -8.68
CA LEU A 59 -0.89 -6.04 -9.88
C LEU A 59 -1.70 -6.41 -11.12
N ASP A 60 -2.46 -5.46 -11.67
CA ASP A 60 -3.38 -5.70 -12.78
C ASP A 60 -2.63 -5.94 -14.08
N ARG A 61 -1.67 -5.05 -14.38
CA ARG A 61 -0.94 -5.03 -15.65
C ARG A 61 0.54 -4.78 -15.42
N LEU A 62 1.36 -5.52 -16.17
CA LEU A 62 2.78 -5.28 -16.34
C LEU A 62 3.17 -5.58 -17.78
N THR A 63 3.57 -4.55 -18.53
CA THR A 63 4.05 -4.67 -19.91
C THR A 63 5.43 -4.07 -20.07
N SER A 64 6.14 -4.55 -21.09
CA SER A 64 7.49 -4.15 -21.47
C SER A 64 7.59 -4.15 -22.99
N GLY A 65 7.89 -2.99 -23.57
CA GLY A 65 7.91 -2.81 -25.03
C GLY A 65 6.56 -3.12 -25.68
N GLY A 66 5.45 -2.83 -25.01
CA GLY A 66 4.09 -3.12 -25.48
C GLY A 66 3.65 -4.58 -25.37
N ARG A 67 4.51 -5.48 -24.87
CA ARG A 67 4.18 -6.89 -24.62
C ARG A 67 3.94 -7.14 -23.15
N SER A 68 2.91 -7.92 -22.83
CA SER A 68 2.69 -8.38 -21.45
C SER A 68 3.85 -9.25 -20.99
N VAL A 69 4.20 -9.12 -19.71
CA VAL A 69 5.07 -10.07 -19.04
C VAL A 69 4.41 -11.46 -19.06
N GLU A 70 5.24 -12.49 -19.21
CA GLU A 70 4.86 -13.89 -19.22
C GLU A 70 3.95 -14.22 -18.02
N ALA A 71 2.92 -15.03 -18.25
CA ALA A 71 1.88 -15.29 -17.26
C ALA A 71 2.44 -15.84 -15.93
N GLY A 72 3.44 -16.72 -15.97
CA GLY A 72 4.08 -17.27 -14.77
C GLY A 72 4.82 -16.20 -13.96
N SER A 73 5.64 -15.39 -14.64
CA SER A 73 6.35 -14.26 -14.04
C SER A 73 5.39 -13.20 -13.48
N LEU A 74 4.30 -12.89 -14.19
CA LEU A 74 3.26 -11.98 -13.73
C LEU A 74 2.50 -12.52 -12.51
N ALA A 75 2.19 -13.83 -12.49
CA ALA A 75 1.54 -14.46 -11.36
C ALA A 75 2.41 -14.39 -10.09
N GLU A 76 3.73 -14.57 -10.21
CA GLU A 76 4.65 -14.40 -9.08
C GLU A 76 4.72 -12.95 -8.60
N ALA A 77 4.82 -12.00 -9.53
CA ALA A 77 4.76 -10.57 -9.18
C ALA A 77 3.45 -10.18 -8.48
N ARG A 78 2.31 -10.75 -8.90
CA ARG A 78 1.01 -10.58 -8.25
C ARG A 78 1.01 -11.13 -6.82
N ARG A 79 1.50 -12.36 -6.61
CA ARG A 79 1.64 -12.96 -5.27
C ARG A 79 2.47 -12.09 -4.33
N MET A 80 3.57 -11.54 -4.85
CA MET A 80 4.45 -10.67 -4.06
C MET A 80 3.82 -9.29 -3.79
N THR A 81 3.11 -8.74 -4.77
CA THR A 81 2.38 -7.46 -4.61
C THR A 81 1.26 -7.57 -3.58
N ALA A 82 0.56 -8.72 -3.50
CA ALA A 82 -0.50 -8.97 -2.52
C ALA A 82 -0.02 -8.98 -1.06
N ARG A 83 1.30 -8.96 -0.81
CA ARG A 83 1.87 -8.78 0.54
C ARG A 83 1.80 -7.33 1.03
N LEU A 84 1.49 -6.40 0.13
CA LEU A 84 1.19 -5.01 0.47
C LEU A 84 -0.30 -4.92 0.84
N ALA A 85 -0.59 -4.16 1.89
CA ALA A 85 -1.95 -3.81 2.29
C ALA A 85 -2.49 -2.64 1.48
N ASP A 86 -1.61 -1.77 0.99
CA ASP A 86 -1.96 -0.56 0.24
C ASP A 86 -0.78 -0.09 -0.63
N VAL A 87 -1.02 0.73 -1.66
CA VAL A 87 0.01 1.27 -2.57
C VAL A 87 -0.12 2.76 -2.75
N GLN A 88 0.96 3.47 -2.45
CA GLN A 88 1.02 4.92 -2.46
C GLN A 88 1.65 5.47 -3.73
N SER A 89 2.66 4.79 -4.28
CA SER A 89 3.33 5.20 -5.51
C SER A 89 4.01 4.01 -6.18
N LEU A 90 4.33 4.16 -7.46
CA LEU A 90 5.08 3.19 -8.24
C LEU A 90 6.07 3.93 -9.15
N ASP A 91 7.20 3.28 -9.43
CA ASP A 91 8.29 3.82 -10.23
C ASP A 91 9.01 2.70 -10.98
N VAL A 92 9.59 3.01 -12.13
CA VAL A 92 10.51 2.11 -12.85
C VAL A 92 11.78 2.88 -13.18
N ARG A 93 12.91 2.43 -12.63
CA ARG A 93 14.23 3.03 -12.92
C ARG A 93 14.90 2.27 -14.04
N CYS A 94 15.39 3.00 -15.05
CA CYS A 94 16.18 2.39 -16.11
C CYS A 94 17.53 1.94 -15.56
N ARG A 95 17.93 0.72 -15.91
CA ARG A 95 19.26 0.18 -15.65
C ARG A 95 20.10 0.26 -16.92
N ASP A 96 21.41 0.35 -16.73
CA ASP A 96 22.39 0.44 -17.82
C ASP A 96 22.40 -0.83 -18.70
N ASP A 97 21.98 -1.96 -18.14
CA ASP A 97 21.88 -3.26 -18.81
C ASP A 97 20.54 -3.45 -19.57
N GLY A 98 19.82 -2.36 -19.81
CA GLY A 98 18.56 -2.31 -20.55
C GLY A 98 17.35 -2.86 -19.80
N ALA A 99 17.51 -3.25 -18.53
CA ALA A 99 16.38 -3.69 -17.70
C ALA A 99 15.70 -2.52 -16.99
N GLY A 100 14.44 -2.70 -16.60
CA GLY A 100 13.70 -1.76 -15.76
C GLY A 100 13.66 -2.26 -14.32
N GLU A 101 14.10 -1.47 -13.36
CA GLU A 101 13.94 -1.78 -11.94
C GLU A 101 12.57 -1.26 -11.44
N LEU A 102 11.61 -2.16 -11.27
CA LEU A 102 10.30 -1.86 -10.72
C LEU A 102 10.38 -1.60 -9.21
N SER A 103 9.69 -0.57 -8.76
CA SER A 103 9.46 -0.26 -7.35
C SER A 103 8.00 0.08 -7.11
N ILE A 104 7.35 -0.65 -6.22
CA ILE A 104 5.99 -0.37 -5.75
C ILE A 104 6.08 -0.03 -4.26
N TYR A 105 5.74 1.20 -3.91
CA TYR A 105 5.79 1.72 -2.54
C TYR A 105 4.40 1.69 -1.92
N GLY A 106 4.32 1.19 -0.69
CA GLY A 106 3.05 0.97 -0.04
C GLY A 106 3.18 0.79 1.46
N THR A 107 2.18 0.13 2.04
CA THR A 107 2.24 -0.36 3.41
C THR A 107 2.06 -1.85 3.46
N GLN A 108 2.55 -2.45 4.54
CA GLN A 108 2.15 -3.78 4.97
C GLN A 108 1.34 -3.64 6.26
N ALA A 109 0.22 -4.34 6.32
CA ALA A 109 -0.54 -4.50 7.56
C ALA A 109 -0.17 -5.84 8.21
N SER A 110 -0.11 -5.84 9.54
CA SER A 110 0.01 -7.05 10.33
C SER A 110 -1.06 -6.99 11.41
N ALA A 111 -1.69 -8.13 11.71
CA ALA A 111 -2.75 -8.18 12.71
C ALA A 111 -2.26 -7.61 14.05
N GLY A 112 -3.01 -6.66 14.61
CA GLY A 112 -2.68 -6.03 15.89
C GLY A 112 -1.52 -5.04 15.87
N ALA A 113 -0.98 -4.67 14.70
CA ALA A 113 0.09 -3.68 14.57
C ALA A 113 -0.29 -2.55 13.61
N PRO A 114 0.22 -1.32 13.83
CA PRO A 114 0.02 -0.23 12.87
C PRO A 114 0.67 -0.58 11.51
N PRO A 115 0.11 -0.11 10.39
CA PRO A 115 0.68 -0.33 9.06
C PRO A 115 2.11 0.21 8.98
N ARG A 116 3.03 -0.60 8.43
CA ARG A 116 4.43 -0.21 8.22
C ARG A 116 4.68 0.10 6.77
N ARG A 117 5.58 1.05 6.49
CA ARG A 117 6.02 1.32 5.11
C ARG A 117 6.67 0.07 4.53
N ALA A 118 6.29 -0.29 3.32
CA ALA A 118 6.83 -1.43 2.61
C ALA A 118 7.11 -1.07 1.15
N ARG A 119 8.04 -1.79 0.53
CA ARG A 119 8.41 -1.63 -0.87
C ARG A 119 8.59 -2.99 -1.51
N LEU A 120 7.84 -3.27 -2.57
CA LEU A 120 8.16 -4.34 -3.50
C LEU A 120 9.18 -3.80 -4.52
N ARG A 121 10.24 -4.56 -4.77
CA ARG A 121 11.20 -4.33 -5.86
C ARG A 121 11.25 -5.54 -6.77
N GLY A 122 11.55 -5.33 -8.04
CA GLY A 122 11.81 -6.39 -9.02
C GLY A 122 12.55 -5.84 -10.24
N THR A 123 13.10 -6.72 -11.06
CA THR A 123 13.74 -6.36 -12.33
C THR A 123 12.92 -6.89 -13.50
N ILE A 124 12.53 -6.01 -14.41
CA ILE A 124 11.80 -6.32 -15.65
C ILE A 124 12.80 -6.37 -16.80
N ARG A 125 12.86 -7.49 -17.51
CA ARG A 125 13.70 -7.65 -18.70
C ARG A 125 12.93 -8.46 -19.75
N GLY A 126 12.77 -7.89 -20.94
CA GLY A 126 11.98 -8.53 -21.99
C GLY A 126 10.54 -8.74 -21.51
N ASP A 127 10.09 -9.98 -21.53
CA ASP A 127 8.78 -10.45 -21.06
C ASP A 127 8.84 -11.09 -19.66
N ALA A 128 9.93 -10.97 -18.92
CA ALA A 128 10.07 -11.54 -17.57
C ALA A 128 10.19 -10.45 -16.49
N ILE A 129 9.76 -10.80 -15.27
CA ILE A 129 10.09 -10.07 -14.04
C ILE A 129 10.73 -11.02 -13.04
N SER A 130 11.81 -10.58 -12.40
CA SER A 130 12.62 -11.40 -11.49
C SER A 130 13.13 -10.59 -10.30
N ALA A 131 13.88 -11.24 -9.41
CA ALA A 131 14.46 -10.64 -8.21
C ALA A 131 13.42 -9.89 -7.34
N LEU A 132 12.22 -10.47 -7.23
CA LEU A 132 11.11 -9.89 -6.48
C LEU A 132 11.37 -9.95 -4.97
N VAL A 133 11.38 -8.79 -4.33
CA VAL A 133 11.63 -8.67 -2.87
C VAL A 133 10.69 -7.65 -2.27
N VAL A 134 10.05 -8.00 -1.16
CA VAL A 134 9.30 -7.05 -0.32
C VAL A 134 10.16 -6.70 0.89
N ALA A 135 10.54 -5.43 1.01
CA ALA A 135 11.23 -4.88 2.16
C ALA A 135 10.26 -4.05 3.01
N VAL A 136 10.29 -4.22 4.32
CA VAL A 136 9.43 -3.52 5.28
C VAL A 136 10.30 -2.67 6.19
N ALA A 137 9.94 -1.40 6.36
CA ALA A 137 10.61 -0.50 7.29
C ALA A 137 10.44 -1.00 8.73
N ARG A 138 11.51 -0.93 9.52
CA ARG A 138 11.51 -1.38 10.91
C ARG A 138 10.69 -0.45 11.79
#